data_AF-A0A4S4K7M9-F1
#
_entry.id   AF-A0A4S4K7M9-F1
#
_cell.length_a   1.000
_cell.length_b   1.000
_cell.length_c   1.000
_cell.angle_alpha   90.00
_cell.angle_beta   90.00
_cell.angle_gamma   90.00
#
_symmetry.space_group_name_H-M   'P 1'
#
loop_
_entity.id
_entity.type
_entity.pdbx_description
1 polymer ?
#
loop_
_entity_poly.entity_id
_entity_poly.type
_entity_poly.pdbx_seq_one_letter_code
_entity_poly.pdbx_strand_id
1 'polypeptide(L)'
;MSQLSSDSGAIIAAFQADLTGTFAIVSMTALIAYEYIMTIDQEVEMIWRRKWTLVTWLFMANRYITIAFIIWEASPLTAQR
;
A
#
# COMPACT_ATOMS: atom_id res chain seq x y z
N MET A 1 14.09 -30.29 26.54
CA MET A 1 12.88 -29.48 26.78
C MET A 1 13.15 -27.97 26.66
N SER A 2 14.28 -27.44 27.13
CA SER A 2 14.64 -26.02 26.99
C SER A 2 14.85 -25.52 25.56
N GLN A 3 15.39 -26.36 24.67
CA GLN A 3 15.57 -26.03 23.25
C GLN A 3 14.22 -25.90 22.53
N LEU A 4 13.31 -26.87 22.72
CA LEU A 4 11.95 -26.84 22.15
C LEU A 4 11.14 -25.59 22.54
N SER A 5 11.26 -25.11 23.78
CA SER A 5 10.59 -23.87 24.20
C SER A 5 11.21 -22.62 23.56
N SER A 6 12.54 -22.62 23.36
CA SER A 6 13.25 -21.54 22.66
C SER A 6 12.84 -21.49 21.18
N ASP A 7 12.76 -22.65 20.53
CA ASP A 7 12.39 -22.77 19.12
C ASP A 7 10.93 -22.35 18.88
N SER A 8 10.02 -22.76 19.77
CA SER A 8 8.61 -22.39 19.69
C SER A 8 8.40 -20.88 19.87
N GLY A 9 9.13 -20.25 20.80
CA GLY A 9 9.10 -18.79 20.98
C GLY A 9 9.59 -18.02 19.75
N ALA A 10 10.66 -18.51 19.11
CA ALA A 10 11.20 -17.91 17.89
C ALA A 10 10.21 -17.99 16.72
N ILE A 11 9.52 -19.12 16.54
CA ILE A 11 8.52 -19.31 15.50
C ILE A 11 7.33 -18.36 15.70
N ILE A 12 6.82 -18.23 16.93
CA ILE A 12 5.72 -17.32 17.25
C ILE A 12 6.10 -15.87 16.96
N ALA A 13 7.31 -15.45 17.33
CA ALA A 13 7.80 -14.10 17.08
C ALA A 13 7.92 -13.81 15.57
N ALA A 14 8.43 -14.76 14.78
CA ALA A 14 8.50 -14.63 13.33
C ALA A 14 7.12 -14.49 12.69
N PHE A 15 6.14 -15.29 13.13
CA PHE A 15 4.76 -15.22 12.64
C PHE A 15 4.07 -13.89 13.01
N GLN A 16 4.29 -13.41 14.23
CA GLN A 16 3.76 -12.11 14.65
C GLN A 16 4.34 -10.94 13.84
N ALA A 17 5.63 -10.98 13.52
CA ALA A 17 6.26 -9.97 12.68
C ALA A 17 5.67 -9.95 11.27
N ASP A 18 5.45 -11.12 10.67
CA ASP A 18 4.85 -11.27 9.34
C ASP A 18 3.39 -10.77 9.29
N LEU A 19 2.57 -11.15 10.27
CA LEU A 19 1.20 -10.66 10.40
C LEU A 19 1.15 -9.14 10.56
N THR A 20 2.03 -8.59 11.40
CA THR A 20 2.09 -7.14 11.64
C THR A 20 2.43 -6.38 10.35
N GLY A 21 3.41 -6.88 9.58
CA GLY A 21 3.75 -6.31 8.28
C GLY A 21 2.59 -6.38 7.30
N THR A 22 1.93 -7.54 7.19
CA THR A 22 0.79 -7.73 6.29
C THR A 22 -0.37 -6.80 6.64
N PHE A 23 -0.76 -6.71 7.91
CA PHE A 23 -1.83 -5.80 8.32
C PHE A 23 -1.46 -4.33 8.09
N ALA A 24 -0.22 -3.93 8.36
CA ALA A 24 0.22 -2.56 8.10
C ALA A 24 0.11 -2.20 6.61
N ILE A 25 0.59 -3.07 5.71
CA ILE A 25 0.52 -2.84 4.26
C ILE A 25 -0.93 -2.77 3.79
N VAL A 26 -1.79 -3.70 4.21
CA VAL A 26 -3.20 -3.71 3.81
C VAL A 26 -3.95 -2.49 4.34
N SER A 27 -3.74 -2.11 5.61
CA SER A 27 -4.36 -0.91 6.19
C SER A 27 -3.90 0.37 5.52
N MET A 28 -2.60 0.52 5.24
CA MET A 28 -2.08 1.68 4.52
C MET A 28 -2.61 1.74 3.09
N THR A 29 -2.65 0.60 2.39
CA THR A 29 -3.22 0.50 1.04
C THR A 29 -4.69 0.92 1.01
N ALA A 30 -5.48 0.43 1.98
CA ALA A 30 -6.90 0.77 2.09
C ALA A 30 -7.11 2.27 2.39
N LEU A 31 -6.31 2.85 3.30
CA LEU A 31 -6.37 4.27 3.63
C LEU A 31 -6.05 5.14 2.41
N ILE A 32 -4.97 4.80 1.71
CA ILE A 32 -4.53 5.53 0.52
C ILE A 32 -5.58 5.42 -0.60
N ALA A 33 -6.14 4.23 -0.82
CA ALA A 33 -7.22 4.04 -1.78
C ALA A 33 -8.48 4.85 -1.42
N TYR A 34 -8.83 4.92 -0.13
CA TYR A 34 -9.96 5.72 0.34
C TYR A 34 -9.78 7.22 0.07
N GLU A 35 -8.63 7.77 0.46
CA GLU A 35 -8.27 9.17 0.17
C GLU A 35 -8.31 9.44 -1.35
N TYR A 36 -7.89 8.47 -2.16
CA TYR A 36 -7.95 8.59 -3.61
C TYR A 36 -9.37 8.63 -4.17
N ILE A 37 -10.26 7.74 -3.72
CA ILE A 37 -11.66 7.75 -4.14
C ILE A 37 -12.34 9.08 -3.78
N MET A 38 -11.98 9.65 -2.62
CA MET A 38 -12.58 10.93 -2.19
C MET A 38 -12.05 12.13 -2.98
N THR A 39 -10.79 12.10 -3.41
CA THR A 39 -10.14 13.21 -4.13
C THR A 39 -10.29 13.14 -5.65
N ILE A 40 -10.64 11.98 -6.21
CA ILE A 40 -10.73 11.78 -7.67
C ILE A 40 -11.80 12.65 -8.33
N ASP A 41 -12.92 12.91 -7.65
CA ASP A 41 -13.99 13.74 -8.22
C ASP A 41 -13.53 15.19 -8.42
N GLN A 42 -12.82 15.75 -7.44
CA GLN A 42 -12.22 17.08 -7.57
C GLN A 42 -11.10 17.11 -8.60
N GLU A 43 -10.32 16.03 -8.71
CA GLU A 43 -9.26 15.93 -9.71
C GLU A 43 -9.80 15.89 -11.13
N VAL A 44 -10.85 15.10 -11.38
CA VAL A 44 -11.52 15.06 -12.67
C VAL A 44 -12.07 16.44 -13.02
N GLU A 45 -12.67 17.14 -12.07
CA GLU A 45 -13.20 18.48 -12.32
C GLU A 45 -12.09 19.52 -12.59
N MET A 46 -11.02 19.55 -11.79
CA MET A 46 -10.00 20.61 -11.87
C MET A 46 -8.92 20.34 -12.91
N ILE A 47 -8.57 19.07 -13.12
CA ILE A 47 -7.45 18.66 -13.96
C ILE A 47 -7.95 18.25 -15.36
N TRP A 48 -8.98 17.43 -15.45
CA TRP A 48 -9.41 16.86 -16.73
C TRP A 48 -10.29 17.81 -17.54
N ARG A 49 -11.04 18.73 -16.90
CA ARG A 49 -11.81 19.77 -17.62
C ARG A 49 -10.97 20.99 -18.02
N ARG A 50 -9.73 21.10 -17.55
CA ARG A 50 -8.84 22.25 -17.81
C ARG A 50 -7.71 21.89 -18.77
N LYS A 51 -6.97 22.89 -19.25
CA LYS A 51 -5.81 22.66 -20.12
C LYS A 51 -4.75 21.88 -19.35
N TRP A 52 -4.26 20.81 -19.94
CA TRP A 52 -3.22 19.96 -19.37
C TRP A 52 -1.91 20.77 -19.31
N THR A 53 -1.44 21.04 -18.10
CA THR A 53 -0.19 21.78 -17.86
C THR A 53 0.90 20.85 -17.37
N LEU A 54 2.14 21.34 -17.28
CA LEU A 54 3.24 20.56 -16.72
C LEU A 54 2.98 20.17 -15.25
N VAL A 55 2.22 20.99 -14.52
CA VAL A 55 1.76 20.70 -13.15
C VAL A 55 0.81 19.50 -13.13
N THR A 56 -0.09 19.38 -14.11
CA THR A 56 -0.97 18.21 -14.26
C THR A 56 -0.18 16.91 -14.43
N TRP A 57 0.87 16.94 -15.26
CA TRP A 57 1.74 15.77 -15.48
C TRP A 57 2.53 15.41 -14.24
N LEU A 58 3.09 16.40 -13.54
CA LEU A 58 3.80 16.18 -12.28
C LEU A 58 2.88 15.57 -11.21
N PHE A 59 1.64 16.07 -11.14
CA PHE A 59 0.60 15.56 -10.24
C PHE A 59 0.23 14.11 -10.57
N MET A 60 -0.02 13.80 -11.85
CA MET A 60 -0.31 12.44 -12.28
C MET A 60 0.85 11.49 -12.01
N ALA A 61 2.09 11.91 -12.27
CA ALA A 61 3.27 11.11 -11.97
C ALA A 61 3.33 10.79 -10.47
N ASN A 62 3.20 11.80 -9.60
CA ASN A 62 3.21 11.59 -8.15
C ASN A 62 2.10 10.62 -7.71
N ARG A 63 0.90 10.75 -8.27
CA ARG A 63 -0.27 9.96 -7.88
C ARG A 63 -0.23 8.52 -8.39
N TYR A 64 0.00 8.32 -9.68
CA TYR A 64 -0.01 6.98 -10.29
C TYR A 64 1.25 6.17 -9.98
N ILE A 65 2.41 6.80 -9.78
CA ILE A 65 3.62 6.09 -9.32
C ILE A 65 3.40 5.55 -7.91
N THR A 66 2.79 6.32 -7.01
CA THR A 66 2.50 5.87 -5.65
C THR A 66 1.54 4.68 -5.65
N ILE A 67 0.50 4.72 -6.49
CA ILE A 67 -0.42 3.57 -6.67
C ILE A 67 0.32 2.35 -7.21
N ALA A 68 1.16 2.52 -8.24
CA ALA A 68 1.94 1.43 -8.80
C ALA A 68 2.90 0.81 -7.79
N PHE A 69 3.53 1.63 -6.94
CA PHE A 69 4.41 1.17 -5.88
C PHE A 69 3.65 0.36 -4.82
N ILE A 70 2.46 0.82 -4.41
CA ILE A 70 1.61 0.08 -3.46
C ILE A 70 1.15 -1.27 -4.03
N ILE A 71 0.76 -1.31 -5.31
CA ILE A 71 0.39 -2.57 -5.97
C ILE A 71 1.58 -3.53 -6.04
N TRP A 72 2.78 -3.01 -6.31
CA TRP A 72 4.00 -3.79 -6.33
C TRP A 72 4.33 -4.38 -4.96
N GLU A 73 4.23 -3.60 -3.88
CA GLU A 73 4.44 -4.09 -2.52
C GLU A 73 3.34 -5.05 -2.04
N ALA A 74 2.11 -4.87 -2.51
CA ALA A 74 1.01 -5.79 -2.20
C ALA A 74 1.07 -7.11 -3.01
N SER A 75 1.82 -7.14 -4.13
CA SER A 75 1.99 -8.33 -4.97
C SER A 75 2.55 -9.55 -4.22
N PRO A 76 3.67 -9.45 -3.46
CA PRO A 76 4.19 -10.59 -2.72
C PRO A 76 3.21 -11.14 -1.67
N LEU A 77 2.41 -10.27 -1.04
CA LEU A 77 1.36 -10.68 -0.08
C LEU A 77 0.27 -11.55 -0.74
N THR A 78 0.03 -11.36 -2.04
CA THR A 78 -0.99 -12.12 -2.79
C THR A 78 -0.41 -13.39 -3.41
N ALA A 79 0.87 -13.38 -3.79
CA ALA A 79 1.52 -14.50 -4.47
C ALA A 79 1.95 -15.65 -3.54
N GLN A 80 2.04 -15.39 -2.22
CA GLN A 80 2.45 -16.40 -1.22
C GLN A 80 1.30 -17.26 -0.64
N ARG A 81 0.06 -17.10 -1.12
CA ARG A 81 -1.08 -17.98 -0.75
C ARG A 81 -1.28 -19.10 -1.76
#